data_AF-A0A7H8LXY6-F1
#
_entry.id   AF-A0A7H8LXY6-F1
#
_cell.length_a   1.000
_cell.length_b   1.000
_cell.length_c   1.000
_cell.angle_alpha   90.00
_cell.angle_beta   90.00
_cell.angle_gamma   90.00
#
_symmetry.space_group_name_H-M   'P 1'
#
loop_
_entity.id
_entity.type
_entity.pdbx_description
1 polymer ?
#
loop_
_entity_poly.entity_id
_entity_poly.type
_entity_poly.pdbx_seq_one_letter_code
_entity_poly.pdbx_strand_id
1 'polypeptide(L)'
;MRMSSFREAPGFGELPQGRGQGGELPQGVRARQFRAGVLIADDLRAGALIREKVIGTRLEARAEIGQFRRSAVAAGHGDVRVDDQFEFYTRAEPAVGCWAVPPERELPLGRATVRGTAGDPLAGPGALADAVEGRLRAGDRVRVVRGGRPLADALRLLLLTDDAGQPLNELAAGGQGALYLGHPDLRAGDTVLAYAVPAPESTEERTSTLSVTDIEATGSVTRTIVLPIRDYVLSANPAEGLAAGHRARILRDKTVIADGATIRSVVTQGLLEQSLRSGPNSKMRVAIDFPDLREGDWIEPYRTVPMPPQSL
;
A
#
# COMPACT_ATOMS: atom_id res chain seq x y z
N MET A 1 5.77 -9.71 2.65
CA MET A 1 7.20 -9.35 2.79
C MET A 1 7.29 -8.09 3.66
N ARG A 2 8.31 -7.96 4.54
CA ARG A 2 8.47 -6.85 5.50
C ARG A 2 9.89 -6.27 5.51
N MET A 3 10.04 -4.98 5.83
CA MET A 3 11.31 -4.22 5.84
C MET A 3 11.33 -3.17 6.96
N SER A 4 12.52 -2.83 7.52
CA SER A 4 12.72 -1.88 8.65
C SER A 4 14.17 -1.34 8.77
N SER A 5 14.37 -0.04 9.02
CA SER A 5 15.62 0.80 9.12
C SER A 5 15.88 1.70 7.88
N PHE A 6 16.55 2.88 7.97
CA PHE A 6 16.39 3.96 6.95
C PHE A 6 17.67 4.74 6.62
N ARG A 7 17.82 5.19 5.36
CA ARG A 7 18.87 6.12 4.88
C ARG A 7 18.36 6.99 3.72
N GLU A 8 18.67 8.29 3.71
CA GLU A 8 18.25 9.24 2.66
C GLU A 8 18.74 8.90 1.23
N ALA A 9 17.85 9.00 0.23
CA ALA A 9 18.16 9.06 -1.19
C ALA A 9 17.36 10.15 -1.92
N PRO A 10 18.00 10.94 -2.80
CA PRO A 10 17.33 11.98 -3.57
C PRO A 10 16.14 11.44 -4.39
N GLY A 11 15.01 12.15 -4.34
CA GLY A 11 13.77 11.78 -5.05
C GLY A 11 12.94 10.68 -4.39
N PHE A 12 13.54 9.84 -3.54
CA PHE A 12 12.86 8.74 -2.83
C PHE A 12 12.75 8.95 -1.31
N GLY A 13 13.29 10.05 -0.78
CA GLY A 13 13.37 10.31 0.66
C GLY A 13 14.28 9.31 1.36
N GLU A 14 14.09 9.07 2.66
CA GLU A 14 14.78 7.98 3.34
C GLU A 14 14.37 6.61 2.78
N LEU A 15 15.28 5.97 2.06
CA LEU A 15 15.14 4.60 1.60
C LEU A 15 15.10 3.65 2.82
N PRO A 16 13.99 2.95 3.06
CA PRO A 16 13.92 1.89 4.05
C PRO A 16 14.88 0.75 3.72
N GLN A 17 16.04 0.69 4.35
CA GLN A 17 16.86 -0.52 4.42
C GLN A 17 16.19 -1.55 5.32
N GLY A 18 15.82 -2.72 4.80
CA GLY A 18 15.23 -3.80 5.61
C GLY A 18 15.83 -5.16 5.32
N ARG A 19 15.64 -6.10 6.25
CA ARG A 19 15.84 -7.53 5.98
C ARG A 19 14.52 -8.09 5.46
N GLY A 20 14.44 -8.34 4.16
CA GLY A 20 13.27 -9.02 3.60
C GLY A 20 13.29 -10.51 3.95
N GLN A 21 12.13 -11.03 4.35
CA GLN A 21 11.86 -12.46 4.45
C GLN A 21 11.26 -12.97 3.12
N GLY A 22 12.14 -13.40 2.20
CA GLY A 22 11.86 -14.19 1.00
C GLY A 22 11.03 -13.55 -0.12
N GLY A 23 11.31 -13.95 -1.37
CA GLY A 23 10.46 -13.74 -2.55
C GLY A 23 10.96 -12.70 -3.57
N GLU A 24 10.40 -12.76 -4.78
CA GLU A 24 10.52 -11.72 -5.80
C GLU A 24 9.77 -10.46 -5.35
N LEU A 25 10.29 -9.28 -5.66
CA LEU A 25 9.57 -8.01 -5.47
C LEU A 25 9.40 -7.35 -6.85
N PRO A 26 8.28 -7.58 -7.54
CA PRO A 26 8.02 -6.96 -8.83
C PRO A 26 8.05 -5.43 -8.70
N GLN A 27 8.77 -4.77 -9.61
CA GLN A 27 8.77 -3.31 -9.67
C GLN A 27 7.35 -2.80 -9.98
N GLY A 28 6.92 -1.76 -9.28
CA GLY A 28 5.56 -1.22 -9.36
C GLY A 28 4.51 -2.00 -8.55
N VAL A 29 4.90 -3.01 -7.76
CA VAL A 29 3.97 -3.68 -6.85
C VAL A 29 3.38 -2.70 -5.84
N ARG A 30 2.10 -2.90 -5.45
CA ARG A 30 1.47 -2.05 -4.44
C ARG A 30 2.13 -2.28 -3.08
N ALA A 31 2.24 -1.21 -2.32
CA ALA A 31 2.82 -1.22 -0.99
C ALA A 31 1.96 -0.39 -0.03
N ARG A 32 2.07 -0.72 1.24
CA ARG A 32 1.49 0.03 2.35
C ARG A 32 2.51 0.18 3.46
N GLN A 33 2.49 1.32 4.13
CA GLN A 33 3.40 1.70 5.20
C GLN A 33 2.66 1.68 6.54
N PHE A 34 3.25 1.03 7.53
CA PHE A 34 2.76 1.01 8.91
C PHE A 34 3.79 1.61 9.86
N ARG A 35 3.30 2.28 10.91
CA ARG A 35 4.09 2.76 12.05
C ARG A 35 3.46 2.22 13.33
N ALA A 36 4.21 1.41 14.07
CA ALA A 36 3.72 0.76 15.28
C ALA A 36 2.36 0.04 15.10
N GLY A 37 2.13 -0.61 13.96
CA GLY A 37 0.87 -1.32 13.64
C GLY A 37 -0.26 -0.47 13.09
N VAL A 38 -0.06 0.85 13.01
CA VAL A 38 -1.00 1.83 12.43
C VAL A 38 -0.64 2.10 10.98
N LEU A 39 -1.61 2.04 10.07
CA LEU A 39 -1.44 2.37 8.66
C LEU A 39 -1.16 3.87 8.51
N ILE A 40 -0.06 4.24 7.86
CA ILE A 40 0.30 5.65 7.62
C ILE A 40 0.07 6.04 6.17
N ALA A 41 0.31 5.10 5.24
CA ALA A 41 0.03 5.29 3.83
C ALA A 41 -0.31 3.95 3.16
N ASP A 42 -1.22 4.00 2.20
CA ASP A 42 -1.64 2.85 1.38
C ASP A 42 -1.59 3.21 -0.11
N ASP A 43 -1.74 2.20 -0.96
CA ASP A 43 -1.68 2.26 -2.42
C ASP A 43 -0.37 2.91 -2.93
N LEU A 44 0.70 2.81 -2.13
CA LEU A 44 2.05 3.16 -2.55
C LEU A 44 2.52 2.23 -3.66
N ARG A 45 3.55 2.64 -4.40
CA ARG A 45 4.22 1.80 -5.40
C ARG A 45 5.66 1.58 -4.97
N ALA A 46 6.09 0.32 -5.01
CA ALA A 46 7.49 -0.03 -4.82
C ALA A 46 8.26 0.20 -6.12
N GLY A 47 9.39 0.90 -6.04
CA GLY A 47 10.42 0.91 -7.08
C GLY A 47 11.24 -0.38 -7.02
N ALA A 48 12.55 -0.27 -7.26
CA ALA A 48 13.49 -1.38 -7.19
C ALA A 48 14.06 -1.59 -5.79
N LEU A 49 14.59 -2.80 -5.57
CA LEU A 49 15.41 -3.11 -4.41
C LEU A 49 16.81 -2.56 -4.59
N ILE A 50 17.30 -1.85 -3.60
CA ILE A 50 18.57 -1.15 -3.67
C ILE A 50 19.59 -1.83 -2.75
N ARG A 51 20.70 -2.29 -3.31
CA ARG A 51 21.85 -2.76 -2.53
C ARG A 51 22.97 -1.73 -2.58
N GLU A 52 23.56 -1.44 -1.43
CA GLU A 52 24.85 -0.74 -1.34
C GLU A 52 25.98 -1.73 -1.63
N LYS A 53 26.83 -1.42 -2.61
CA LYS A 53 28.03 -2.19 -2.89
C LYS A 53 29.05 -1.97 -1.76
N VAL A 54 29.74 -3.04 -1.35
CA VAL A 54 30.76 -2.99 -0.28
C VAL A 54 31.95 -2.08 -0.66
N ILE A 55 32.11 -1.76 -1.95
CA ILE A 55 33.12 -0.83 -2.48
C ILE A 55 32.40 0.11 -3.46
N GLY A 56 32.33 1.39 -3.10
CA GLY A 56 31.59 2.43 -3.81
C GLY A 56 30.12 2.49 -3.38
N THR A 57 29.68 3.66 -2.92
CA THR A 57 28.32 4.00 -2.45
C THR A 57 27.26 3.97 -3.56
N ARG A 58 27.41 3.09 -4.56
CA ARG A 58 26.50 2.99 -5.71
C ARG A 58 25.31 2.11 -5.36
N LEU A 59 24.12 2.64 -5.58
CA LEU A 59 22.84 1.96 -5.46
C LEU A 59 22.64 1.07 -6.71
N GLU A 60 22.48 -0.24 -6.52
CA GLU A 60 22.13 -1.17 -7.61
C GLU A 60 20.69 -1.64 -7.47
N ALA A 61 19.89 -1.42 -8.52
CA ALA A 61 18.54 -1.95 -8.66
C ALA A 61 18.55 -3.49 -8.78
N ARG A 62 17.64 -4.15 -8.09
CA ARG A 62 17.42 -5.61 -8.17
C ARG A 62 15.94 -5.94 -8.28
N ALA A 63 15.66 -7.02 -9.01
CA ALA A 63 14.33 -7.60 -9.15
C ALA A 63 13.96 -8.57 -8.00
N GLU A 64 14.93 -9.01 -7.19
CA GLU A 64 14.70 -10.04 -6.16
C GLU A 64 15.35 -9.72 -4.81
N ILE A 65 14.60 -9.96 -3.73
CA ILE A 65 15.15 -10.00 -2.38
C ILE A 65 15.76 -11.39 -2.16
N GLY A 66 17.09 -11.48 -2.27
CA GLY A 66 17.80 -12.65 -1.76
C GLY A 66 17.50 -12.84 -0.27
N GLN A 67 17.16 -14.07 0.15
CA GLN A 67 16.78 -14.39 1.52
C GLN A 67 17.79 -13.83 2.53
N PHE A 68 17.31 -13.08 3.53
CA PHE A 68 18.10 -12.45 4.61
C PHE A 68 19.10 -11.36 4.19
N ARG A 69 19.05 -10.85 2.96
CA ARG A 69 19.93 -9.74 2.53
C ARG A 69 19.31 -8.38 2.86
N ARG A 70 20.15 -7.45 3.31
CA ARG A 70 19.76 -6.04 3.47
C ARG A 70 19.52 -5.43 2.08
N SER A 71 18.32 -4.93 1.86
CA SER A 71 17.93 -4.21 0.65
C SER A 71 17.19 -2.94 1.05
N ALA A 72 17.26 -1.89 0.25
CA ALA A 72 16.42 -0.70 0.41
C ALA A 72 15.24 -0.76 -0.57
N VAL A 73 14.07 -0.20 -0.23
CA VAL A 73 12.95 -0.06 -1.19
C VAL A 73 12.62 1.39 -1.39
N ALA A 74 12.56 1.82 -2.65
CA ALA A 74 11.90 3.07 -3.00
C ALA A 74 10.38 2.89 -2.85
N ALA A 75 9.74 3.53 -1.88
CA ALA A 75 8.28 3.61 -1.79
C ALA A 75 7.95 5.10 -1.75
N GLY A 76 7.22 5.62 -2.75
CA GLY A 76 7.04 7.06 -3.01
C GLY A 76 6.30 7.85 -1.92
N HIS A 77 6.79 7.81 -0.69
CA HIS A 77 6.31 8.50 0.49
C HIS A 77 7.49 9.15 1.18
N GLY A 78 7.41 10.44 1.50
CA GLY A 78 8.53 11.21 2.06
C GLY A 78 8.72 11.08 3.57
N ASP A 79 7.65 10.85 4.34
CA ASP A 79 7.71 10.65 5.80
C ASP A 79 7.89 9.17 6.14
N VAL A 80 9.07 8.65 5.85
CA VAL A 80 9.46 7.29 6.25
C VAL A 80 10.40 7.40 7.45
N ARG A 81 10.13 6.66 8.53
CA ARG A 81 10.86 6.75 9.81
C ARG A 81 11.37 5.42 10.31
N VAL A 82 12.38 5.48 11.19
CA VAL A 82 12.88 4.34 12.00
C VAL A 82 11.73 3.50 12.55
N ASP A 83 11.84 2.19 12.33
CA ASP A 83 10.86 1.12 12.62
C ASP A 83 9.54 1.10 11.83
N ASP A 84 9.36 1.97 10.84
CA ASP A 84 8.25 1.81 9.89
C ASP A 84 8.35 0.48 9.14
N GLN A 85 7.20 -0.12 8.85
CA GLN A 85 7.08 -1.40 8.15
C GLN A 85 6.38 -1.22 6.81
N PHE A 86 7.01 -1.74 5.75
CA PHE A 86 6.36 -1.85 4.45
C PHE A 86 5.83 -3.25 4.22
N GLU A 87 4.62 -3.33 3.68
CA GLU A 87 4.03 -4.57 3.21
C GLU A 87 3.62 -4.43 1.74
N PHE A 88 4.05 -5.40 0.93
CA PHE A 88 3.77 -5.43 -0.51
C PHE A 88 2.65 -6.42 -0.79
N TYR A 89 1.72 -6.02 -1.65
CA TYR A 89 0.52 -6.80 -1.93
C TYR A 89 0.05 -6.65 -3.38
N THR A 90 -0.76 -7.61 -3.80
CA THR A 90 -1.52 -7.55 -5.05
C THR A 90 -2.98 -7.26 -4.72
N ARG A 91 -3.67 -6.50 -5.57
CA ARG A 91 -5.09 -6.18 -5.42
C ARG A 91 -5.81 -6.62 -6.68
N ALA A 92 -6.92 -7.33 -6.54
CA ALA A 92 -7.77 -7.65 -7.68
C ALA A 92 -8.34 -6.36 -8.29
N GLU A 93 -8.50 -6.29 -9.61
CA GLU A 93 -9.18 -5.17 -10.28
C GLU A 93 -10.44 -5.67 -11.00
N PRO A 94 -11.63 -5.08 -10.76
CA PRO A 94 -11.93 -4.08 -9.73
C PRO A 94 -11.97 -4.73 -8.33
N ALA A 95 -11.22 -4.17 -7.38
CA ALA A 95 -11.46 -4.49 -5.98
C ALA A 95 -12.68 -3.70 -5.52
N VAL A 96 -13.56 -4.33 -4.75
CA VAL A 96 -14.58 -3.62 -3.98
C VAL A 96 -13.85 -2.76 -2.96
N GLY A 97 -13.67 -1.48 -3.27
CA GLY A 97 -12.95 -0.52 -2.44
C GLY A 97 -13.92 0.28 -1.57
N CYS A 98 -13.73 0.25 -0.26
CA CYS A 98 -14.44 1.06 0.72
C CYS A 98 -13.70 2.37 1.09
N TRP A 99 -12.44 2.51 0.68
CA TRP A 99 -11.55 3.66 0.99
C TRP A 99 -11.25 4.54 -0.22
N ALA A 100 -12.05 4.48 -1.29
CA ALA A 100 -11.99 5.53 -2.30
C ALA A 100 -12.36 6.84 -1.60
N VAL A 101 -11.39 7.73 -1.40
CA VAL A 101 -11.68 9.09 -0.94
C VAL A 101 -12.62 9.68 -1.98
N PRO A 102 -13.79 10.21 -1.57
CA PRO A 102 -14.71 10.82 -2.53
C PRO A 102 -13.94 11.87 -3.35
N PRO A 103 -14.03 11.85 -4.70
CA PRO A 103 -13.31 12.80 -5.55
C PRO A 103 -13.53 14.27 -5.15
N GLU A 104 -14.65 14.55 -4.48
CA GLU A 104 -15.05 15.85 -3.94
C GLU A 104 -14.09 16.42 -2.88
N ARG A 105 -13.29 15.57 -2.22
CA ARG A 105 -12.28 16.01 -1.25
C ARG A 105 -10.88 16.12 -1.85
N GLU A 106 -10.71 15.79 -3.13
CA GLU A 106 -9.42 15.90 -3.83
C GLU A 106 -9.14 17.36 -4.20
N LEU A 107 -7.97 17.88 -3.82
CA LEU A 107 -7.51 19.21 -4.19
C LEU A 107 -6.53 19.07 -5.37
N PRO A 108 -6.84 19.61 -6.56
CA PRO A 108 -5.93 19.51 -7.70
C PRO A 108 -4.62 20.26 -7.44
N LEU A 109 -3.49 19.60 -7.67
CA LEU A 109 -2.14 20.16 -7.48
C LEU A 109 -1.47 20.49 -8.82
N GLY A 110 -1.62 19.61 -9.80
CA GLY A 110 -0.99 19.75 -11.10
C GLY A 110 -1.48 18.75 -12.13
N ARG A 111 -1.17 19.02 -13.39
CA ARG A 111 -1.56 18.19 -14.53
C ARG A 111 -0.42 18.13 -15.52
N ALA A 112 -0.15 16.94 -16.03
CA ALA A 112 0.82 16.73 -17.09
C ALA A 112 0.25 15.83 -18.20
N THR A 113 0.63 16.11 -19.44
CA THR A 113 0.28 15.31 -20.60
C THR A 113 1.46 14.41 -20.95
N VAL A 114 1.21 13.11 -21.09
CA VAL A 114 2.23 12.14 -21.47
C VAL A 114 2.53 12.27 -22.96
N ARG A 115 3.79 12.52 -23.30
CA ARG A 115 4.31 12.58 -24.68
C ARG A 115 5.00 11.28 -25.10
N GLY A 116 5.41 10.46 -24.15
CA GLY A 116 6.04 9.17 -24.40
C GLY A 116 6.31 8.40 -23.11
N THR A 117 6.96 7.25 -23.23
CA THR A 117 7.34 6.42 -22.08
C THR A 117 8.80 6.66 -21.69
N ALA A 118 9.07 6.59 -20.40
CA ALA A 118 10.41 6.59 -19.83
C ALA A 118 10.61 5.33 -18.97
N GLY A 119 11.85 5.02 -18.62
CA GLY A 119 12.18 3.94 -17.71
C GLY A 119 13.39 4.32 -16.87
N ASP A 120 13.29 4.10 -15.57
CA ASP A 120 14.40 4.28 -14.64
C ASP A 120 14.68 2.97 -13.89
N PRO A 121 15.95 2.58 -13.72
CA PRO A 121 16.30 1.35 -13.01
C PRO A 121 15.77 1.29 -11.57
N LEU A 122 15.61 2.43 -10.89
CA LEU A 122 15.16 2.53 -9.50
C LEU A 122 13.65 2.76 -9.40
N ALA A 123 13.10 3.70 -10.18
CA ALA A 123 11.69 4.09 -10.10
C ALA A 123 10.77 3.24 -11.00
N GLY A 124 11.31 2.59 -12.03
CA GLY A 124 10.59 1.73 -12.95
C GLY A 124 9.97 2.47 -14.12
N PRO A 125 8.84 1.96 -14.67
CA PRO A 125 8.14 2.61 -15.75
C PRO A 125 7.73 4.04 -15.39
N GLY A 126 7.94 4.96 -16.33
CA GLY A 126 7.59 6.36 -16.22
C GLY A 126 7.04 6.93 -17.53
N ALA A 127 6.71 8.20 -17.49
CA ALA A 127 6.21 8.96 -18.62
C ALA A 127 7.13 10.15 -18.89
N LEU A 128 7.53 10.34 -20.13
CA LEU A 128 7.95 11.66 -20.59
C LEU A 128 6.69 12.52 -20.66
N ALA A 129 6.70 13.70 -20.03
CA ALA A 129 5.50 14.49 -19.90
C ALA A 129 5.77 16.00 -19.95
N ASP A 130 4.76 16.73 -20.38
CA ASP A 130 4.69 18.19 -20.35
C ASP A 130 3.74 18.60 -19.23
N ALA A 131 4.24 19.32 -18.22
CA ALA A 131 3.39 19.87 -17.18
C ALA A 131 2.57 21.03 -17.77
N VAL A 132 1.26 20.88 -17.81
CA VAL A 132 0.35 21.87 -18.42
C VAL A 132 -0.25 22.80 -17.39
N GLU A 133 -0.45 22.35 -16.15
CA GLU A 133 -1.05 23.14 -15.07
C GLU A 133 -0.44 22.78 -13.72
N GLY A 134 -0.46 23.76 -12.81
CA GLY A 134 -0.05 23.58 -11.42
C GLY A 134 1.40 23.12 -11.26
N ARG A 135 1.66 22.29 -10.26
CA ARG A 135 2.97 21.72 -9.94
C ARG A 135 2.82 20.25 -9.57
N LEU A 136 3.75 19.43 -10.05
CA LEU A 136 3.86 18.02 -9.68
C LEU A 136 5.13 17.82 -8.85
N ARG A 137 5.03 17.06 -7.75
CA ARG A 137 6.13 16.78 -6.83
C ARG A 137 6.26 15.29 -6.57
N ALA A 138 7.47 14.87 -6.20
CA ALA A 138 7.68 13.51 -5.73
C ALA A 138 6.83 13.29 -4.47
N GLY A 139 6.14 12.15 -4.40
CA GLY A 139 5.21 11.80 -3.33
C GLY A 139 3.76 12.24 -3.56
N ASP A 140 3.47 13.13 -4.52
CA ASP A 140 2.09 13.52 -4.83
C ASP A 140 1.26 12.31 -5.22
N ARG A 141 -0.01 12.28 -4.79
CA ARG A 141 -0.97 11.30 -5.29
C ARG A 141 -1.36 11.67 -6.70
N VAL A 142 -1.43 10.66 -7.57
CA VAL A 142 -1.72 10.85 -8.98
C VAL A 142 -2.70 9.83 -9.54
N ARG A 143 -3.48 10.30 -10.51
CA ARG A 143 -4.41 9.52 -11.32
C ARG A 143 -3.97 9.58 -12.78
N VAL A 144 -3.93 8.45 -13.45
CA VAL A 144 -3.66 8.34 -14.89
C VAL A 144 -4.99 8.21 -15.61
N VAL A 145 -5.25 9.09 -16.57
CA VAL A 145 -6.51 9.17 -17.32
C VAL A 145 -6.23 9.00 -18.80
N ARG A 146 -6.99 8.12 -19.47
CA ARG A 146 -6.98 7.94 -20.94
C ARG A 146 -8.40 8.07 -21.47
N GLY A 147 -8.60 8.99 -22.41
CA GLY A 147 -9.93 9.23 -23.00
C GLY A 147 -11.02 9.57 -21.96
N GLY A 148 -10.66 10.30 -20.90
CA GLY A 148 -11.57 10.67 -19.82
C GLY A 148 -11.87 9.56 -18.80
N ARG A 149 -11.26 8.38 -18.92
CA ARG A 149 -11.43 7.27 -17.96
C ARG A 149 -10.17 7.07 -17.13
N PRO A 150 -10.29 6.87 -15.80
CA PRO A 150 -9.14 6.51 -14.97
C PRO A 150 -8.63 5.12 -15.37
N LEU A 151 -7.36 5.03 -15.73
CA LEU A 151 -6.64 3.76 -15.96
C LEU A 151 -5.98 3.25 -14.69
N ALA A 152 -5.43 4.19 -13.91
CA ALA A 152 -4.86 3.91 -12.62
C ALA A 152 -5.18 5.09 -11.70
N ASP A 153 -5.49 4.78 -10.45
CA ASP A 153 -5.88 5.77 -9.46
C ASP A 153 -5.09 5.58 -8.16
N ALA A 154 -4.96 6.67 -7.40
CA ALA A 154 -4.23 6.73 -6.14
C ALA A 154 -2.78 6.23 -6.22
N LEU A 155 -2.12 6.39 -7.37
CA LEU A 155 -0.68 6.16 -7.49
C LEU A 155 0.08 7.26 -6.75
N ARG A 156 1.39 7.08 -6.56
CA ARG A 156 2.27 8.17 -6.12
C ARG A 156 3.42 8.40 -7.10
N LEU A 157 3.75 9.67 -7.31
CA LEU A 157 4.96 10.05 -8.05
C LEU A 157 6.19 9.61 -7.25
N LEU A 158 7.01 8.75 -7.85
CA LEU A 158 8.20 8.18 -7.20
C LEU A 158 9.43 9.06 -7.40
N LEU A 159 9.57 9.65 -8.58
CA LEU A 159 10.71 10.47 -8.98
C LEU A 159 10.27 11.41 -10.10
N LEU A 160 10.85 12.61 -10.14
CA LEU A 160 10.79 13.50 -11.28
C LEU A 160 12.21 13.77 -11.77
N THR A 161 12.38 13.85 -13.08
CA THR A 161 13.61 14.36 -13.67
C THR A 161 13.31 15.41 -14.73
N ASP A 162 14.25 16.30 -14.98
CA ASP A 162 14.20 17.17 -16.17
C ASP A 162 14.48 16.36 -17.45
N ASP A 163 14.45 17.03 -18.59
CA ASP A 163 14.78 16.42 -19.90
C ASP A 163 16.24 15.96 -20.02
N ALA A 164 17.14 16.45 -19.16
CA ALA A 164 18.53 15.99 -19.06
C ALA A 164 18.69 14.78 -18.11
N GLY A 165 17.59 14.30 -17.53
CA GLY A 165 17.58 13.19 -16.57
C GLY A 165 18.08 13.56 -15.18
N GLN A 166 18.23 14.85 -14.85
CA GLN A 166 18.59 15.30 -13.51
C GLN A 166 17.37 15.29 -12.59
N PRO A 167 17.48 14.81 -11.34
CA PRO A 167 16.37 14.82 -10.40
C PRO A 167 15.81 16.23 -10.16
N LEU A 168 14.48 16.33 -10.11
CA LEU A 168 13.74 17.54 -9.79
C LEU A 168 12.96 17.39 -8.49
N ASN A 169 12.90 18.46 -7.70
CA ASN A 169 12.01 18.55 -6.54
C ASN A 169 10.54 18.77 -6.97
N GLU A 170 10.35 19.57 -8.02
CA GLU A 170 9.04 19.85 -8.59
C GLU A 170 9.13 20.10 -10.10
N LEU A 171 8.06 19.74 -10.82
CA LEU A 171 7.84 20.10 -12.22
C LEU A 171 6.65 21.06 -12.29
N ALA A 172 6.93 22.32 -12.60
CA ALA A 172 5.91 23.37 -12.72
C ALA A 172 5.33 23.43 -14.15
N ALA A 173 4.12 23.99 -14.28
CA ALA A 173 3.48 24.24 -15.57
C ALA A 173 4.43 24.95 -16.57
N GLY A 174 4.42 24.48 -17.82
CA GLY A 174 5.34 24.88 -18.88
C GLY A 174 6.67 24.10 -18.88
N GLY A 175 6.97 23.33 -17.83
CA GLY A 175 8.13 22.47 -17.75
C GLY A 175 7.95 21.13 -18.48
N GLN A 176 9.07 20.56 -18.92
CA GLN A 176 9.16 19.23 -19.52
C GLN A 176 10.07 18.34 -18.66
N GLY A 177 9.73 17.06 -18.57
CA GLY A 177 10.52 16.11 -17.81
C GLY A 177 9.98 14.68 -17.85
N ALA A 178 10.54 13.82 -17.00
CA ALA A 178 10.05 12.47 -16.79
C ALA A 178 9.36 12.34 -15.42
N LEU A 179 8.20 11.67 -15.42
CA LEU A 179 7.39 11.35 -14.26
C LEU A 179 7.43 9.84 -14.03
N TYR A 180 8.10 9.39 -12.98
CA TYR A 180 8.19 7.97 -12.66
C TYR A 180 7.10 7.58 -11.67
N LEU A 181 6.26 6.62 -12.09
CA LEU A 181 5.02 6.24 -11.41
C LEU A 181 4.98 4.76 -11.03
N GLY A 182 5.90 3.95 -11.59
CA GLY A 182 5.87 2.50 -11.47
C GLY A 182 4.65 1.86 -12.15
N HIS A 183 3.95 2.57 -13.03
CA HIS A 183 2.77 2.08 -13.74
C HIS A 183 3.15 1.63 -15.16
N PRO A 184 3.00 0.34 -15.52
CA PRO A 184 3.54 -0.19 -16.77
C PRO A 184 2.73 0.14 -18.04
N ASP A 185 1.47 0.57 -17.95
CA ASP A 185 0.61 0.83 -19.13
C ASP A 185 0.47 2.33 -19.49
N LEU A 186 1.52 3.12 -19.27
CA LEU A 186 1.56 4.53 -19.69
C LEU A 186 1.75 4.64 -21.21
N ARG A 187 1.01 5.56 -21.85
CA ARG A 187 1.09 5.83 -23.29
C ARG A 187 1.01 7.32 -23.59
N ALA A 188 1.54 7.71 -24.75
CA ALA A 188 1.38 9.07 -25.26
C ALA A 188 -0.12 9.43 -25.37
N GLY A 189 -0.47 10.65 -24.95
CA GLY A 189 -1.84 11.13 -24.86
C GLY A 189 -2.54 10.86 -23.52
N ASP A 190 -1.94 10.04 -22.63
CA ASP A 190 -2.44 9.92 -21.26
C ASP A 190 -2.28 11.24 -20.50
N THR A 191 -3.14 11.47 -19.53
CA THR A 191 -3.04 12.60 -18.60
C THR A 191 -2.69 12.09 -17.21
N VAL A 192 -1.66 12.67 -16.60
CA VAL A 192 -1.32 12.46 -15.19
C VAL A 192 -1.86 13.65 -14.40
N LEU A 193 -2.80 13.38 -13.49
CA LEU A 193 -3.41 14.36 -12.61
C LEU A 193 -2.85 14.19 -11.20
N ALA A 194 -2.15 15.19 -10.68
CA ALA A 194 -1.69 15.25 -9.31
C ALA A 194 -2.74 15.93 -8.42
N TYR A 195 -3.00 15.34 -7.27
CA TYR A 195 -3.98 15.85 -6.32
C TYR A 195 -3.54 15.59 -4.87
N ALA A 196 -3.87 16.54 -4.00
CA ALA A 196 -3.77 16.36 -2.57
C ALA A 196 -5.05 15.73 -2.06
N VAL A 197 -4.88 14.78 -1.15
CA VAL A 197 -5.95 14.28 -0.31
C VAL A 197 -5.70 14.86 1.08
N PRO A 198 -6.65 15.58 1.69
CA PRO A 198 -6.53 16.04 3.06
C PRO A 198 -6.10 14.89 3.96
N ALA A 199 -5.21 15.17 4.93
CA ALA A 199 -4.80 14.17 5.91
C ALA A 199 -6.06 13.56 6.53
N PRO A 200 -6.22 12.22 6.47
CA PRO A 200 -7.46 11.63 6.95
C PRO A 200 -7.51 11.77 8.47
N GLU A 201 -8.70 12.06 9.00
CA GLU A 201 -8.93 12.22 10.45
C GLU A 201 -8.72 10.90 11.22
N SER A 202 -8.82 9.78 10.51
CA SER A 202 -8.68 8.44 11.05
C SER A 202 -7.86 7.54 10.12
N THR A 203 -7.38 6.44 10.67
CA THR A 203 -6.60 5.43 9.97
C THR A 203 -6.85 4.03 10.54
N GLU A 204 -6.22 3.02 9.97
CA GLU A 204 -6.35 1.62 10.36
C GLU A 204 -5.30 1.23 11.39
N GLU A 205 -5.71 0.66 12.51
CA GLU A 205 -4.83 -0.10 13.38
C GLU A 205 -5.15 -1.59 13.25
N ARG A 206 -4.14 -2.37 12.89
CA ARG A 206 -4.29 -3.81 12.70
C ARG A 206 -4.28 -4.54 14.01
N THR A 207 -5.18 -5.50 14.14
CA THR A 207 -5.33 -6.26 15.39
C THR A 207 -4.82 -7.70 15.27
N SER A 208 -5.02 -8.37 14.13
CA SER A 208 -4.60 -9.77 13.93
C SER A 208 -4.60 -10.18 12.45
N THR A 209 -4.31 -11.46 12.17
CA THR A 209 -4.59 -12.09 10.88
C THR A 209 -5.15 -13.48 11.13
N LEU A 210 -6.22 -13.82 10.43
CA LEU A 210 -7.02 -15.01 10.64
C LEU A 210 -7.09 -15.81 9.34
N SER A 211 -6.97 -17.12 9.42
CA SER A 211 -7.23 -18.03 8.30
C SER A 211 -8.64 -18.58 8.42
N VAL A 212 -9.38 -18.55 7.31
CA VAL A 212 -10.69 -19.18 7.18
C VAL A 212 -10.51 -20.68 7.04
N THR A 213 -11.10 -21.44 7.96
CA THR A 213 -10.96 -22.90 8.02
C THR A 213 -12.22 -23.68 7.68
N ASP A 214 -13.39 -23.04 7.74
CA ASP A 214 -14.67 -23.66 7.45
C ASP A 214 -15.73 -22.59 7.14
N ILE A 215 -16.70 -22.89 6.28
CA ILE A 215 -17.85 -22.02 5.95
C ILE A 215 -19.13 -22.67 6.46
N GLU A 216 -19.75 -22.09 7.49
CA GLU A 216 -20.95 -22.66 8.12
C GLU A 216 -22.24 -22.27 7.39
N ALA A 217 -22.34 -21.03 6.92
CA ALA A 217 -23.50 -20.53 6.19
C ALA A 217 -23.15 -19.29 5.38
N THR A 218 -23.73 -19.19 4.19
CA THR A 218 -23.56 -18.03 3.30
C THR A 218 -24.92 -17.41 2.97
N GLY A 219 -25.00 -16.09 3.07
CA GLY A 219 -26.16 -15.27 2.72
C GLY A 219 -25.69 -13.85 2.42
N SER A 220 -26.41 -12.83 2.89
CA SER A 220 -25.89 -11.46 2.89
C SER A 220 -24.69 -11.27 3.83
N VAL A 221 -24.50 -12.20 4.77
CA VAL A 221 -23.38 -12.29 5.71
C VAL A 221 -22.91 -13.75 5.72
N THR A 222 -21.60 -13.96 5.66
CA THR A 222 -21.00 -15.29 5.74
C THR A 222 -20.59 -15.59 7.18
N ARG A 223 -21.03 -16.73 7.70
CA ARG A 223 -20.61 -17.29 9.00
C ARG A 223 -19.53 -18.33 8.77
N THR A 224 -18.43 -18.21 9.51
CA THR A 224 -17.23 -18.99 9.25
C THR A 224 -16.43 -19.28 10.51
N ILE A 225 -15.67 -20.36 10.50
CA ILE A 225 -14.69 -20.70 11.53
C ILE A 225 -13.31 -20.22 11.10
N VAL A 226 -12.65 -19.47 11.98
CA VAL A 226 -11.33 -18.88 11.72
C VAL A 226 -10.30 -19.26 12.79
N LEU A 227 -9.03 -19.26 12.39
CA LEU A 227 -7.87 -19.51 13.24
C LEU A 227 -6.85 -18.36 13.16
N PRO A 228 -6.30 -17.86 14.29
CA PRO A 228 -5.21 -16.89 14.26
C PRO A 228 -3.94 -17.46 13.62
N ILE A 229 -3.33 -16.72 12.68
CA ILE A 229 -2.06 -17.10 12.06
C ILE A 229 -0.90 -16.62 12.94
N ARG A 230 -0.15 -17.57 13.54
CA ARG A 230 0.93 -17.31 14.51
C ARG A 230 1.99 -16.32 14.03
N ASP A 231 2.39 -16.38 12.76
CA ASP A 231 3.47 -15.56 12.19
C ASP A 231 3.12 -14.05 12.12
N TYR A 232 1.83 -13.70 12.21
CA TYR A 232 1.36 -12.32 12.20
C TYR A 232 1.08 -11.73 13.59
N VAL A 233 0.81 -12.59 14.57
CA VAL A 233 0.45 -12.24 15.96
C VAL A 233 1.58 -11.47 16.67
N LEU A 234 2.83 -11.63 16.24
CA LEU A 234 3.99 -10.98 16.84
C LEU A 234 4.20 -9.51 16.43
N SER A 235 3.38 -8.97 15.53
CA SER A 235 3.58 -7.63 14.91
C SER A 235 2.44 -6.65 15.07
N ALA A 236 1.28 -7.12 15.52
CA ALA A 236 0.11 -6.30 15.82
C ALA A 236 0.04 -6.12 17.33
N ASN A 237 -0.46 -4.98 17.81
CA ASN A 237 -0.69 -4.74 19.22
C ASN A 237 -1.75 -5.75 19.72
N PRO A 238 -1.35 -6.81 20.44
CA PRO A 238 -2.24 -7.95 20.73
C PRO A 238 -3.25 -7.64 21.83
N ALA A 239 -3.26 -6.40 22.36
CA ALA A 239 -3.96 -6.01 23.57
C ALA A 239 -5.49 -6.01 23.44
N GLU A 240 -6.07 -5.93 22.25
CA GLU A 240 -7.54 -5.81 22.10
C GLU A 240 -8.22 -6.85 21.20
N GLY A 241 -7.47 -7.51 20.31
CA GLY A 241 -7.97 -8.68 19.59
C GLY A 241 -9.07 -8.41 18.58
N LEU A 242 -9.89 -9.43 18.29
CA LEU A 242 -10.93 -9.42 17.27
C LEU A 242 -12.28 -8.98 17.88
N ALA A 243 -12.96 -8.00 17.29
CA ALA A 243 -14.23 -7.48 17.80
C ALA A 243 -15.29 -7.29 16.70
N ALA A 244 -16.56 -7.32 17.09
CA ALA A 244 -17.65 -6.89 16.24
C ALA A 244 -17.54 -5.38 15.94
N GLY A 245 -17.86 -4.96 14.72
CA GLY A 245 -17.70 -3.59 14.24
C GLY A 245 -16.32 -3.28 13.67
N HIS A 246 -15.33 -4.16 13.84
CA HIS A 246 -14.08 -4.07 13.08
C HIS A 246 -14.34 -4.22 11.58
N ARG A 247 -13.45 -3.62 10.80
CA ARG A 247 -13.39 -3.82 9.36
C ARG A 247 -12.32 -4.85 9.04
N ALA A 248 -12.35 -5.39 7.83
CA ALA A 248 -11.43 -6.42 7.41
C ALA A 248 -11.08 -6.32 5.93
N ARG A 249 -9.80 -6.60 5.66
CA ARG A 249 -9.30 -6.93 4.33
C ARG A 249 -9.37 -8.45 4.14
N ILE A 250 -9.87 -8.89 2.99
CA ILE A 250 -9.97 -10.30 2.61
C ILE A 250 -8.93 -10.60 1.55
N LEU A 251 -8.11 -11.63 1.82
CA LEU A 251 -7.03 -12.04 0.93
C LEU A 251 -7.29 -13.47 0.45
N ARG A 252 -7.09 -13.70 -0.84
CA ARG A 252 -7.07 -15.01 -1.48
C ARG A 252 -5.74 -15.17 -2.19
N ASP A 253 -4.97 -16.20 -1.84
CA ASP A 253 -3.64 -16.44 -2.39
C ASP A 253 -2.72 -15.19 -2.34
N LYS A 254 -2.71 -14.49 -1.20
CA LYS A 254 -1.97 -13.22 -0.97
C LYS A 254 -2.44 -12.02 -1.80
N THR A 255 -3.58 -12.13 -2.48
CA THR A 255 -4.20 -11.03 -3.23
C THR A 255 -5.37 -10.47 -2.44
N VAL A 256 -5.41 -9.15 -2.23
CA VAL A 256 -6.55 -8.46 -1.61
C VAL A 256 -7.72 -8.47 -2.60
N ILE A 257 -8.78 -9.18 -2.25
CA ILE A 257 -10.00 -9.32 -3.08
C ILE A 257 -11.16 -8.43 -2.58
N ALA A 258 -11.14 -8.05 -1.30
CA ALA A 258 -12.10 -7.12 -0.72
C ALA A 258 -11.45 -6.33 0.42
N ASP A 259 -11.92 -5.10 0.61
CA ASP A 259 -11.55 -4.24 1.72
C ASP A 259 -12.79 -3.61 2.34
N GLY A 260 -12.76 -3.41 3.66
CA GLY A 260 -13.83 -2.78 4.43
C GLY A 260 -14.98 -3.68 4.81
N ALA A 261 -14.81 -5.00 4.67
CA ALA A 261 -15.80 -5.95 5.12
C ALA A 261 -15.99 -5.82 6.65
N THR A 262 -17.21 -5.58 7.10
CA THR A 262 -17.59 -5.46 8.50
C THR A 262 -17.69 -6.82 9.15
N ILE A 263 -16.99 -6.98 10.28
CA ILE A 263 -17.15 -8.09 11.19
C ILE A 263 -18.40 -7.85 12.03
N ARG A 264 -19.46 -8.63 11.78
CA ARG A 264 -20.79 -8.45 12.38
C ARG A 264 -20.89 -9.03 13.78
N SER A 265 -20.26 -10.18 13.99
CA SER A 265 -20.26 -10.84 15.29
C SER A 265 -19.04 -11.73 15.43
N VAL A 266 -18.63 -11.91 16.67
CA VAL A 266 -17.54 -12.81 17.05
C VAL A 266 -18.08 -13.73 18.14
N VAL A 267 -17.90 -15.03 17.97
CA VAL A 267 -18.42 -16.06 18.88
C VAL A 267 -17.31 -17.03 19.24
N THR A 268 -17.11 -17.26 20.54
CA THR A 268 -16.14 -18.23 21.06
C THR A 268 -16.82 -19.12 22.08
N GLN A 269 -16.58 -20.43 22.00
CA GLN A 269 -17.17 -21.42 22.92
C GLN A 269 -18.71 -21.31 23.04
N GLY A 270 -19.39 -20.79 22.01
CA GLY A 270 -20.85 -20.62 21.99
C GLY A 270 -21.37 -19.33 22.62
N LEU A 271 -20.48 -18.45 23.12
CA LEU A 271 -20.83 -17.13 23.66
C LEU A 271 -20.55 -16.04 22.63
N LEU A 272 -21.48 -15.09 22.49
CA LEU A 272 -21.28 -13.88 21.71
C LEU A 272 -20.34 -12.96 22.48
N GLU A 273 -19.21 -12.62 21.88
CA GLU A 273 -18.14 -11.86 22.51
C GLU A 273 -18.02 -10.49 21.86
N GLN A 274 -17.91 -9.44 22.69
CA GLN A 274 -17.69 -8.07 22.19
C GLN A 274 -16.26 -7.87 21.70
N SER A 275 -15.29 -8.56 22.32
CA SER A 275 -13.88 -8.56 21.89
C SER A 275 -13.20 -9.86 22.33
N LEU A 276 -12.25 -10.35 21.54
CA LEU A 276 -11.54 -11.60 21.80
C LEU A 276 -10.03 -11.45 21.79
N ARG A 277 -9.42 -11.67 22.96
CA ARG A 277 -8.00 -11.97 23.11
C ARG A 277 -7.77 -13.46 22.89
N SER A 278 -7.67 -13.89 21.64
CA SER A 278 -7.44 -15.30 21.34
C SER A 278 -5.98 -15.68 21.46
N GLY A 279 -5.70 -16.71 22.25
CA GLY A 279 -4.42 -17.41 22.23
C GLY A 279 -4.16 -18.06 20.85
N PRO A 280 -2.89 -18.36 20.53
CA PRO A 280 -2.56 -19.04 19.29
C PRO A 280 -3.34 -20.36 19.16
N ASN A 281 -3.98 -20.57 18.01
CA ASN A 281 -4.78 -21.75 17.64
C ASN A 281 -6.20 -21.87 18.23
N SER A 282 -6.73 -20.84 18.90
CA SER A 282 -8.13 -20.87 19.32
C SER A 282 -9.07 -20.67 18.12
N LYS A 283 -9.92 -21.67 17.83
CA LYS A 283 -11.00 -21.56 16.83
C LYS A 283 -12.01 -20.52 17.29
N MET A 284 -12.35 -19.60 16.40
CA MET A 284 -13.39 -18.60 16.62
C MET A 284 -14.42 -18.70 15.50
N ARG A 285 -15.66 -18.35 15.80
CA ARG A 285 -16.69 -18.15 14.79
C ARG A 285 -16.86 -16.67 14.54
N VAL A 286 -16.88 -16.28 13.28
CA VAL A 286 -17.08 -14.88 12.88
C VAL A 286 -18.17 -14.81 11.83
N ALA A 287 -18.93 -13.72 11.86
CA ALA A 287 -19.86 -13.37 10.80
C ALA A 287 -19.31 -12.13 10.09
N ILE A 288 -19.17 -12.18 8.77
CA ILE A 288 -18.58 -11.11 7.96
C ILE A 288 -19.46 -10.80 6.76
N ASP A 289 -19.63 -9.52 6.43
CA ASP A 289 -20.44 -9.07 5.29
C ASP A 289 -19.72 -9.21 3.93
N PHE A 290 -19.10 -10.38 3.73
CA PHE A 290 -18.48 -10.76 2.46
C PHE A 290 -19.02 -12.13 2.01
N PRO A 291 -20.06 -12.17 1.16
CA PRO A 291 -20.70 -13.41 0.72
C PRO A 291 -19.79 -14.38 -0.05
N ASP A 292 -18.79 -13.90 -0.79
CA ASP A 292 -17.84 -14.75 -1.55
C ASP A 292 -16.63 -15.22 -0.70
N LEU A 293 -16.75 -15.23 0.63
CA LEU A 293 -15.70 -15.78 1.49
C LEU A 293 -15.58 -17.29 1.29
N ARG A 294 -14.34 -17.80 1.20
CA ARG A 294 -14.04 -19.22 0.98
C ARG A 294 -13.08 -19.76 2.03
N GLU A 295 -13.10 -21.08 2.21
CA GLU A 295 -12.04 -21.79 2.93
C GLU A 295 -10.67 -21.47 2.34
N GLY A 296 -9.67 -21.28 3.20
CA GLY A 296 -8.31 -20.89 2.81
C GLY A 296 -8.11 -19.38 2.64
N ASP A 297 -9.18 -18.58 2.52
CA ASP A 297 -9.04 -17.11 2.52
C ASP A 297 -8.45 -16.62 3.86
N TRP A 298 -7.75 -15.49 3.82
CA TRP A 298 -7.25 -14.83 5.02
C TRP A 298 -8.04 -13.55 5.28
N ILE A 299 -8.28 -13.28 6.55
CA ILE A 299 -8.93 -12.06 7.04
C ILE A 299 -7.87 -11.27 7.80
N GLU A 300 -7.70 -10.00 7.44
CA GLU A 300 -6.87 -9.03 8.15
C GLU A 300 -7.79 -7.98 8.80
N PRO A 301 -8.23 -8.20 10.06
CA PRO A 301 -9.04 -7.26 10.79
C PRO A 301 -8.25 -6.00 11.16
N TYR A 302 -8.94 -4.86 11.09
CA TYR A 302 -8.45 -3.58 11.56
C TYR A 302 -9.57 -2.77 12.22
N ARG A 303 -9.18 -1.90 13.15
CA ARG A 303 -10.05 -0.88 13.72
C ARG A 303 -9.71 0.48 13.14
N THR A 304 -10.71 1.36 13.09
CA THR A 304 -10.50 2.77 12.73
C THR A 304 -10.10 3.53 13.99
N VAL A 305 -8.90 4.11 13.98
CA VAL A 305 -8.34 4.92 15.07
C VAL A 305 -8.08 6.35 14.56
N PRO A 306 -7.99 7.36 15.44
CA PRO A 306 -7.54 8.69 15.02
C PRO A 306 -6.17 8.63 14.33
N MET A 307 -5.99 9.44 13.29
CA MET A 307 -4.69 9.54 12.62
C MET A 307 -3.64 10.09 13.60
N PRO A 308 -2.48 9.44 13.77
CA PRO A 308 -1.41 9.98 14.59
C PRO A 308 -0.95 11.35 14.08
N PRO A 309 -0.44 12.25 14.94
CA PRO A 309 0.10 13.52 14.51
C PRO A 309 1.20 13.30 13.47
N GLN A 310 1.06 13.90 12.29
CA GLN A 310 2.15 13.99 11.34
C GLN A 310 3.11 15.07 11.85
N SER A 311 4.36 14.69 12.11
CA SER A 311 5.41 15.68 12.39
C SER A 311 5.66 16.46 11.10
N LEU A 312 5.58 17.79 11.15
CA LEU A 312 6.00 18.68 10.07
C LEU A 312 7.50 18.60 9.83
#